data_AF-A0ABD6DTN2-F1
#
_entry.id   AF-A0ABD6DTN2-F1
#
_cell.length_a   1.000
_cell.length_b   1.000
_cell.length_c   1.000
_cell.angle_alpha   90.00
_cell.angle_beta   90.00
_cell.angle_gamma   90.00
#
_symmetry.space_group_name_H-M   'P 1'
#
loop_
_entity.id
_entity.type
_entity.pdbx_description
1 polymer ?
#
loop_
_entity_poly.entity_id
_entity_poly.type
_entity_poly.pdbx_seq_one_letter_code
_entity_poly.pdbx_strand_id
1 'polypeptide(L)' 'MVNYYDKILLVIPAAILLGALASVHEAVALYQGLGIGSLAATAFLFDALFRNPPTEPTVSHAGAALSVGLSWLCTIWLVL' A
#
# COMPACT_ATOMS: atom_id res chain seq x y z
N MET A 1 13.52 -7.86 13.60
CA MET A 1 14.04 -8.01 12.22
C MET A 1 12.84 -7.85 11.31
N VAL A 2 12.90 -6.98 10.28
CA VAL A 2 11.74 -6.73 9.39
C VAL A 2 11.54 -7.95 8.50
N ASN A 3 10.42 -8.66 8.65
CA ASN A 3 10.08 -9.85 7.89
C ASN A 3 9.68 -9.48 6.44
N TYR A 4 9.74 -10.43 5.51
CA TYR A 4 9.28 -10.27 4.12
C TYR A 4 7.86 -9.68 4.05
N TYR A 5 6.94 -10.20 4.85
CA TYR A 5 5.56 -9.70 4.91
C TYR A 5 5.46 -8.30 5.53
N ASP A 6 6.32 -7.94 6.48
CA ASP A 6 6.38 -6.57 7.00
C ASP A 6 6.81 -5.60 5.89
N LYS A 7 7.75 -5.99 5.03
CA LYS A 7 8.18 -5.19 3.89
C LYS A 7 7.04 -5.00 2.89
N ILE A 8 6.31 -6.06 2.54
CA ILE A 8 5.15 -5.96 1.64
C ILE A 8 4.09 -5.01 2.22
N LEU A 9 3.78 -5.16 3.51
CA LEU A 9 2.81 -4.31 4.19
C LEU A 9 3.25 -2.84 4.23
N LEU A 10 4.55 -2.55 4.25
CA LEU A 10 5.09 -1.18 4.15
C LEU A 10 5.14 -0.65 2.71
N VAL A 11 5.24 -1.51 1.70
CA VAL A 11 5.26 -1.10 0.30
C VAL A 11 3.88 -0.60 -0.16
N ILE A 12 2.79 -1.18 0.34
CA ILE A 12 1.42 -0.75 0.05
C ILE A 12 1.20 0.74 0.37
N PRO A 13 1.39 1.22 1.62
CA PRO A 13 1.20 2.62 1.97
C PRO A 13 2.21 3.52 1.24
N ALA A 14 3.43 3.05 0.99
CA ALA A 14 4.42 3.79 0.20
C ALA A 14 3.96 4.00 -1.26
N ALA A 15 3.36 2.98 -1.89
CA ALA A 15 2.85 3.08 -3.27
C ALA A 15 1.67 4.07 -3.36
N ILE A 16 0.75 4.03 -2.39
CA ILE A 16 -0.36 5.00 -2.31
C ILE A 16 0.18 6.42 -2.09
N LEU A 17 1.13 6.60 -1.16
CA LEU A 17 1.71 7.89 -0.84
C LEU A 17 2.48 8.47 -2.03
N LEU A 18 3.24 7.65 -2.77
CA LEU A 18 3.91 8.07 -4.00
C LEU A 18 2.89 8.50 -5.07
N GLY A 19 1.77 7.78 -5.20
CA GLY A 19 0.67 8.18 -6.09
C GLY A 19 0.04 9.52 -5.70
N ALA A 20 -0.18 9.74 -4.41
CA ALA A 20 -0.66 11.02 -3.89
C ALA A 20 0.35 12.15 -4.13
N LEU A 21 1.65 11.92 -3.88
CA LEU A 21 2.72 12.89 -4.16
C LEU A 21 2.86 13.20 -5.65
N ALA A 22 2.68 12.21 -6.53
CA ALA A 22 2.66 12.44 -7.98
C ALA A 22 1.51 13.38 -8.39
N SER A 23 0.42 13.41 -7.62
CA SER A 23 -0.72 14.29 -7.85
C SER A 23 -0.48 15.75 -7.44
N VAL A 24 0.69 16.07 -6.86
CA VAL A 24 1.13 17.46 -6.67
C VAL A 24 1.46 18.11 -8.01
N HIS A 25 1.78 17.30 -9.03
CA HIS A 25 2.00 17.78 -10.38
C HIS A 25 0.67 18.17 -11.04
N GLU A 26 0.57 19.37 -11.60
CA GLU A 26 -0.68 19.94 -12.15
C GLU A 26 -1.33 19.06 -13.24
N ALA A 27 -0.53 18.27 -13.95
CA ALA A 27 -1.01 17.35 -14.99
C ALA A 27 -1.65 16.04 -14.45
N VAL A 28 -1.62 15.80 -13.14
CA VAL A 28 -2.06 14.55 -12.52
C VAL A 28 -3.17 14.86 -11.52
N ALA A 29 -4.40 14.46 -11.85
CA ALA A 29 -5.49 14.59 -10.90
C ALA A 29 -5.30 13.60 -9.73
N LEU A 30 -5.74 13.98 -8.53
CA LEU A 30 -5.57 13.19 -7.31
C LEU A 30 -6.06 11.74 -7.44
N TYR A 31 -7.23 11.54 -8.07
CA TYR A 31 -7.78 10.19 -8.30
C TYR A 31 -6.93 9.36 -9.27
N GLN A 32 -6.22 9.99 -10.22
CA GLN A 32 -5.31 9.28 -11.14
C GLN A 32 -4.07 8.80 -10.39
N GLY A 33 -3.45 9.66 -9.59
CA GLY A 33 -2.29 9.29 -8.79
C GLY A 33 -2.61 8.21 -7.77
N LEU A 34 -3.73 8.34 -7.04
CA LEU A 34 -4.21 7.31 -6.11
C LEU A 34 -4.56 6.00 -6.84
N GLY A 35 -5.18 6.08 -8.03
CA GLY A 35 -5.49 4.92 -8.86
C GLY A 35 -4.23 4.15 -9.27
N ILE A 36 -3.19 4.85 -9.74
CA ILE A 36 -1.90 4.24 -10.10
C ILE A 36 -1.21 3.65 -8.87
N GLY A 37 -1.19 4.37 -7.75
CA GLY A 37 -0.64 3.87 -6.48
C GLY A 37 -1.33 2.60 -6.00
N SER A 38 -2.66 2.53 -6.15
CA SER A 38 -3.46 1.36 -5.79
C SER A 38 -3.19 0.17 -6.70
N LEU A 39 -3.05 0.39 -8.01
CA LEU A 39 -2.64 -0.66 -8.96
C LEU A 39 -1.25 -1.22 -8.61
N ALA A 40 -0.30 -0.36 -8.28
CA ALA A 40 1.04 -0.79 -7.85
C ALA A 40 0.97 -1.59 -6.55
N ALA A 41 0.25 -1.11 -5.54
CA ALA A 41 0.03 -1.85 -4.28
C ALA A 41 -0.60 -3.24 -4.51
N THR A 42 -1.54 -3.34 -5.45
CA THR A 42 -2.21 -4.59 -5.81
C THR A 42 -1.22 -5.60 -6.40
N ALA A 43 -0.23 -5.18 -7.17
CA ALA A 43 0.80 -6.08 -7.71
C ALA A 43 1.63 -6.74 -6.59
N PHE A 44 1.99 -5.98 -5.55
CA PHE A 44 2.69 -6.53 -4.38
C PHE A 44 1.79 -7.46 -3.55
N LEU A 45 0.51 -7.10 -3.40
CA LEU A 45 -0.45 -7.96 -2.73
C LEU A 45 -0.64 -9.28 -3.49
N PHE A 46 -0.69 -9.22 -4.83
CA PHE A 46 -0.79 -10.40 -5.68
C PHE A 46 0.42 -11.32 -5.51
N ASP A 47 1.63 -10.78 -5.51
CA ASP A 47 2.84 -11.57 -5.26
C ASP A 47 2.80 -12.26 -3.88
N ALA A 48 2.40 -11.52 -2.85
CA ALA A 48 2.30 -12.03 -1.49
C ALA A 48 1.21 -13.09 -1.29
N LEU A 49 0.07 -12.97 -1.98
CA LEU A 49 -1.06 -13.88 -1.80
C LEU A 49 -0.99 -15.12 -2.71
N PHE A 50 -0.47 -14.98 -3.92
CA PHE A 50 -0.55 -16.03 -4.94
C PHE A 50 0.79 -16.62 -5.35
N ARG A 51 1.89 -15.85 -5.30
CA ARG A 51 3.23 -16.36 -5.65
C ARG A 51 4.00 -16.84 -4.43
N ASN A 52 3.91 -16.11 -3.32
CA ASN A 52 4.62 -16.38 -2.07
C ASN A 52 3.67 -16.38 -0.86
N PRO A 53 2.61 -17.23 -0.86
CA PRO A 53 1.64 -17.25 0.23
C PRO A 53 2.29 -17.61 1.57
N PRO A 54 1.85 -17.00 2.68
CA PRO A 54 2.34 -17.36 4.01
C PRO A 54 1.96 -18.81 4.33
N THR A 55 2.96 -19.67 4.47
CA THR A 55 2.80 -21.11 4.74
C THR A 55 2.76 -21.45 6.23
N GLU A 56 3.20 -20.54 7.08
CA GLU A 56 3.21 -20.70 8.53
C GLU A 56 2.57 -19.47 9.19
N PRO A 57 2.03 -19.59 10.42
CA PRO A 57 1.55 -18.46 11.19
C PRO A 57 2.70 -17.48 11.47
N THR A 58 2.86 -16.50 10.60
CA THR A 58 3.85 -15.44 10.80
C THR A 58 3.33 -14.52 11.90
N VAL A 59 4.17 -14.26 12.91
CA VAL A 59 3.90 -13.21 13.91
C VAL A 59 4.06 -11.87 13.19
N SER A 60 3.00 -11.45 12.49
CA SER A 60 2.97 -10.16 11.80
C SER A 60 3.01 -9.05 12.83
N HIS A 61 3.95 -8.12 12.69
CA HIS A 61 4.02 -6.98 13.59
C HIS A 61 2.82 -6.07 13.30
N ALA A 62 1.87 -5.98 14.25
CA ALA A 62 0.63 -5.21 14.12
C ALA A 62 0.80 -3.78 13.56
N GLY A 63 1.97 -3.15 13.79
CA GLY A 63 2.30 -1.84 13.24
C GLY A 63 2.30 -1.77 11.71
N ALA A 64 2.74 -2.82 11.01
CA ALA A 64 2.76 -2.83 9.55
C ALA A 64 1.33 -2.91 8.98
N ALA A 65 0.46 -3.72 9.57
CA ALA A 65 -0.96 -3.79 9.20
C ALA A 65 -1.70 -2.47 9.48
N LEU A 66 -1.42 -1.83 10.62
CA LEU A 66 -1.97 -0.50 10.95
C LEU A 66 -1.59 0.56 9.91
N SER A 67 -0.36 0.52 9.40
CA SER A 67 0.08 1.48 8.38
C SER A 67 -0.73 1.39 7.08
N VAL A 68 -1.10 0.18 6.67
CA VAL A 68 -1.98 -0.06 5.52
C VAL A 68 -3.37 0.52 5.79
N GLY A 69 -3.95 0.21 6.95
CA GLY A 69 -5.28 0.70 7.33
C GLY A 69 -5.35 2.23 7.38
N LEU A 70 -4.34 2.88 7.97
CA LEU A 70 -4.26 4.34 8.02
C LEU A 70 -4.15 4.97 6.63
N SER A 71 -3.43 4.33 5.71
CA SER A 71 -3.27 4.84 4.35
C SER A 71 -4.58 4.78 3.56
N TRP A 72 -5.39 3.74 3.76
CA TRP A 72 -6.74 3.65 3.21
C TRP A 72 -7.68 4.71 3.79
N LEU A 73 -7.65 4.93 5.10
CA LEU A 73 -8.44 6.00 5.74
C LEU A 73 -8.05 7.40 5.21
N CYS A 74 -6.75 7.64 5.04
CA CYS A 74 -6.26 8.89 4.47
C CYS A 74 -6.72 9.06 3.02
N THR A 75 -6.68 8.00 2.21
CA THR A 75 -7.20 8.00 0.84
C THR A 75 -8.68 8.35 0.79
N ILE A 76 -9.51 7.75 1.66
CA ILE A 76 -10.94 8.05 1.74
C ILE A 76 -11.16 9.52 2.10
N TRP A 77 -10.42 10.04 3.08
CA TRP A 77 -10.54 11.43 3.51
C TRP A 77 -10.13 12.43 2.42
N LEU A 78 -9.14 12.09 1.59
CA LEU A 78 -8.67 12.93 0.48
C LEU A 78 -9.60 12.94 -0.73
N VAL A 79 -10.54 12.00 -0.83
CA VAL A 79 -11.45 11.84 -1.98
C VAL A 79 -12.91 12.21 -1.64
N LEU A 80 -13.25 12.34 -0.35
CA LEU A 80 -14.52 12.88 0.13
C LEU A 80 -14.62 14.40 -0.08
#